data_AF-A0A0D6N7Z6-F1
#
_entry.id   AF-A0A0D6N7Z6-F1
#
_cell.length_a   1.000
_cell.length_b   1.000
_cell.length_c   1.000
_cell.angle_alpha   90.00
_cell.angle_beta   90.00
_cell.angle_gamma   90.00
#
_symmetry.space_group_name_H-M   'P 1'
#
loop_
_entity.id
_entity.type
_entity.pdbx_description
1 polymer ?
#
loop_
_entity_poly.entity_id
_entity_poly.type
_entity_poly.pdbx_seq_one_letter_code
_entity_poly.pdbx_strand_id
1 'polypeptide(L)' 'MDEMGYFTYMAINKEKTVQKLISMPRELAEEISNYRYDNRLPSEAEAVRQLIKLGLEKRKKAIYQ' A
#
# COMPACT_ATOMS: atom_id res chain seq x y z
N MET A 1 -14.49 10.64 -30.72
CA MET A 1 -13.19 10.21 -30.15
C MET A 1 -13.36 10.45 -28.67
N ASP A 2 -13.91 9.44 -28.02
CA ASP A 2 -14.89 9.67 -26.95
C ASP A 2 -14.22 9.92 -25.61
N GLU A 3 -14.77 10.90 -24.90
CA GLU A 3 -14.43 11.37 -23.54
C GLU A 3 -14.64 10.30 -22.45
N MET A 4 -14.81 9.03 -22.83
CA MET A 4 -15.12 7.88 -21.98
C MET A 4 -13.89 7.06 -21.54
N GLY A 5 -12.67 7.48 -21.89
CA GLY A 5 -11.43 6.73 -21.63
C GLY A 5 -10.70 7.05 -20.32
N TYR A 6 -11.07 8.11 -19.59
CA TYR A 6 -10.26 8.66 -18.49
C TYR A 6 -10.83 8.51 -17.07
N PHE A 7 -12.08 8.07 -16.90
CA PHE A 7 -12.68 7.94 -15.56
C PHE A 7 -12.20 6.72 -14.76
N THR A 8 -11.50 5.77 -15.39
CA THR A 8 -10.98 4.55 -14.71
C THR A 8 -9.54 4.68 -14.22
N TYR A 9 -8.85 5.77 -14.55
CA TYR A 9 -7.63 6.14 -13.82
C TYR A 9 -8.09 6.63 -12.45
N MET A 10 -7.97 5.78 -11.43
CA MET A 10 -8.08 6.19 -10.02
C MET A 10 -7.50 7.60 -9.87
N ALA A 11 -8.25 8.53 -9.29
CA ALA A 11 -7.80 9.91 -9.05
C ALA A 11 -6.66 9.91 -8.03
N ILE A 12 -5.47 9.48 -8.46
CA ILE A 12 -4.23 9.50 -7.71
C ILE A 12 -3.80 10.96 -7.72
N ASN A 13 -3.99 11.65 -6.60
CA ASN A 13 -3.51 13.00 -6.43
C ASN A 13 -1.97 12.98 -6.41
N LYS A 14 -1.36 13.29 -7.55
CA LYS A 14 0.09 13.28 -7.76
C LYS A 14 0.86 14.21 -6.83
N GLU A 15 0.22 15.24 -6.27
CA GLU A 15 0.84 16.14 -5.28
C GLU A 15 0.92 15.50 -3.88
N LYS A 16 0.04 14.53 -3.58
CA LYS A 16 -0.07 13.89 -2.27
C LYS A 16 0.41 12.44 -2.25
N THR A 17 0.66 11.84 -3.40
CA THR A 17 1.07 10.44 -3.52
C THR A 17 2.39 10.31 -4.27
N VAL A 18 3.32 9.54 -3.72
CA VAL A 18 4.58 9.17 -4.38
C VAL A 18 4.56 7.69 -4.73
N GLN A 19 4.98 7.34 -5.93
CA GLN A 19 5.19 5.95 -6.35
C GLN A 19 6.64 5.56 -6.07
N LYS A 20 6.83 4.39 -5.45
CA LYS A 20 8.15 3.81 -5.20
C LYS A 20 8.19 2.41 -5.78
N LEU A 21 9.13 2.16 -6.69
CA LEU A 21 9.43 0.81 -7.17
C LEU A 21 10.45 0.19 -6.22
N ILE A 22 10.16 -1.00 -5.71
CA ILE A 22 11.03 -1.73 -4.80
C ILE A 22 11.09 -3.20 -5.22
N SER A 23 12.28 -3.78 -5.15
CA SER A 23 12.46 -5.23 -5.22
C SER A 23 12.35 -5.81 -3.81
N MET A 24 11.65 -6.93 -3.65
CA MET A 24 11.52 -7.62 -2.37
C MET A 24 11.55 -9.14 -2.54
N PRO A 25 11.86 -9.90 -1.49
CA PRO A 25 11.74 -11.36 -1.51
C PRO A 25 10.31 -11.80 -1.89
N ARG A 26 10.20 -12.91 -2.62
CA ARG A 26 8.91 -13.48 -3.03
C ARG A 26 8.01 -13.76 -1.83
N GLU A 27 8.57 -14.37 -0.79
CA GLU A 27 7.85 -14.73 0.43
C GLU A 27 7.21 -13.50 1.09
N LEU A 28 7.93 -12.38 1.15
CA LEU A 28 7.39 -11.13 1.70
C LEU A 28 6.22 -10.59 0.86
N ALA A 29 6.30 -10.70 -0.47
CA ALA A 29 5.20 -10.30 -1.35
C ALA A 29 3.96 -11.19 -1.13
N GLU A 30 4.15 -12.49 -0.93
CA GLU A 30 3.07 -13.44 -0.61
C GLU A 30 2.43 -13.13 0.75
N GLU A 31 3.23 -12.82 1.78
CA GLU A 31 2.72 -12.39 3.09
C GLU A 31 1.87 -11.11 3.01
N ILE A 32 2.30 -10.12 2.22
CA ILE A 32 1.54 -8.90 1.98
C ILE A 32 0.21 -9.22 1.29
N SER A 33 0.23 -10.14 0.33
CA SER A 33 -0.97 -10.58 -0.38
C SER A 33 -1.95 -11.29 0.56
N ASN A 34 -1.46 -12.20 1.40
CA ASN A 34 -2.28 -12.86 2.42
C ASN A 34 -2.91 -11.85 3.39
N TYR A 35 -2.10 -10.92 3.92
CA TYR A 35 -2.60 -9.86 4.81
C TYR A 35 -3.73 -9.04 4.16
N ARG A 36 -3.62 -8.75 2.86
CA ARG A 36 -4.68 -8.06 2.12
C ARG A 36 -5.98 -8.84 2.13
N TYR A 37 -5.95 -10.13 1.82
CA TYR A 37 -7.16 -10.96 1.75
C TYR A 37 -7.78 -11.18 3.13
N ASP A 38 -6.95 -11.45 4.14
CA ASP A 38 -7.39 -11.66 5.52
C ASP A 38 -8.12 -10.44 6.08
N ASN A 39 -7.64 -9.23 5.74
CA ASN A 39 -8.21 -7.97 6.18
C ASN A 39 -9.21 -7.36 5.17
N ARG A 40 -9.57 -8.09 4.11
CA ARG A 40 -10.50 -7.67 3.05
C ARG A 40 -10.15 -6.31 2.45
N LEU A 41 -8.86 -6.04 2.25
CA LEU A 41 -8.37 -4.76 1.76
C LEU A 41 -8.57 -4.62 0.25
N PRO A 42 -8.93 -3.42 -0.24
CA PRO A 42 -9.30 -3.22 -1.63
C PRO A 42 -8.13 -3.34 -2.61
N SER A 43 -6.88 -3.22 -2.14
CA SER A 43 -5.69 -3.28 -3.00
C SER A 43 -4.44 -3.71 -2.24
N GLU A 44 -3.47 -4.24 -2.98
CA GLU A 44 -2.12 -4.53 -2.48
C GLU A 44 -1.46 -3.29 -1.87
N ALA A 45 -1.62 -2.15 -2.53
CA ALA A 45 -1.02 -0.89 -2.08
C ALA A 45 -1.57 -0.44 -0.71
N GLU A 46 -2.84 -0.75 -0.42
CA GLU A 46 -3.42 -0.47 0.89
C GLU A 46 -2.85 -1.40 1.97
N ALA A 47 -2.69 -2.68 1.68
CA ALA A 47 -2.01 -3.62 2.57
C ALA A 47 -0.60 -3.15 2.91
N VAL A 48 0.20 -2.78 1.90
CA VAL A 48 1.55 -2.24 2.09
C VAL A 48 1.55 -0.99 2.98
N ARG A 49 0.64 -0.03 2.72
CA ARG A 49 0.54 1.20 3.53
C ARG A 49 0.23 0.89 5.00
N GLN A 50 -0.73 0.01 5.26
CA GLN A 50 -1.11 -0.35 6.63
C GLN A 50 0.04 -1.06 7.36
N LEU A 51 0.67 -2.06 6.72
CA LEU A 51 1.80 -2.78 7.29
C LEU A 51 2.98 -1.85 7.61
N ILE A 52 3.32 -0.93 6.71
CA ILE A 52 4.36 0.08 6.96
C ILE A 52 3.98 0.97 8.15
N LYS A 53 2.73 1.45 8.20
CA LYS A 53 2.26 2.31 9.31
C LYS A 53 2.35 1.59 10.65
N LEU A 54 1.88 0.34 10.73
CA LEU A 54 1.96 -0.50 11.93
C LEU A 54 3.42 -0.71 12.37
N GLY A 55 4.33 -1.01 11.43
CA GLY A 55 5.75 -1.16 11.72
C GLY A 55 6.39 0.12 12.26
N LEU A 56 6.08 1.28 11.67
CA LEU A 56 6.58 2.58 12.11
C LEU A 56 6.03 2.99 13.49
N GLU A 57 4.75 2.73 13.76
CA GLU A 57 4.13 2.99 15.06
C GLU A 57 4.74 2.11 16.16
N LYS A 58 4.93 0.81 15.87
CA LYS A 58 5.60 -0.13 16.79
C LYS A 58 7.01 0.33 17.11
N ARG A 59 7.77 0.77 16.10
CA ARG A 59 9.12 1.33 16.29
C ARG A 59 9.11 2.60 17.16
N LYS A 60 8.18 3.53 16.92
CA LYS A 60 8.06 4.75 17.72
C LYS A 60 7.78 4.42 19.19
N LYS A 61 6.81 3.53 19.46
CA LYS A 61 6.49 3.12 20.84
C LYS A 61 7.69 2.51 21.56
N ALA A 62 8.48 1.69 20.88
CA ALA A 62 9.68 1.08 21.46
C ALA A 62 10.81 2.08 21.81
N ILE A 63 10.78 3.31 21.29
CA ILE A 63 11.77 4.35 21.61
C ILE A 63 11.36 5.18 22.85
N TYR A 64 10.06 5.21 23.18
CA TYR A 64 9.52 5.99 24.29
C TYR A 64 9.07 5.14 25.49
N GLN A 65 9.34 3.83 25.45
CA GLN A 65 9.19 2.87 26.56
C GLN A 65 10.56 2.50 27.08
#